data_AF-A0A9C8GK46-F1
#
_entry.id   AF-A0A9C8GK46-F1
#
_cell.length_a   1.000
_cell.length_b   1.000
_cell.length_c   1.000
_cell.angle_alpha   90.00
_cell.angle_beta   90.00
_cell.angle_gamma   90.00
#
_symmetry.space_group_name_H-M   'P 1'
#
loop_
_entity.id
_entity.type
_entity.pdbx_description
1 polymer ?
#
loop_
_entity_poly.entity_id
_entity_poly.type
_entity_poly.pdbx_seq_one_letter_code
_entity_poly.pdbx_strand_id
1 'polypeptide(L)' 'MNRAVNSVALNIAEGAGQDTNAQFRRYLGIANGSVCEVVRGLFLALDREYVDQPTHERLYDEGDRLIRTITNFRKTLR' A
#
# COMPACT_ATOMS: atom_id res chain seq x y z
N MET A 1 1.46 -0.35 12.86
CA MET A 1 1.78 0.27 11.55
C MET A 1 3.05 -0.27 10.91
N ASN A 2 4.20 -0.33 11.59
CA ASN A 2 5.50 -0.70 10.98
C ASN A 2 5.49 -1.97 10.12
N ARG A 3 4.79 -3.02 10.57
CA ARG A 3 4.66 -4.27 9.80
C ARG A 3 3.95 -4.06 8.45
N ALA A 4 2.80 -3.39 8.45
CA ALA A 4 2.02 -3.14 7.24
C ALA A 4 2.77 -2.22 6.27
N VAL A 5 3.41 -1.15 6.78
CA VAL A 5 4.23 -0.24 5.96
C VAL A 5 5.37 -0.98 5.28
N ASN A 6 6.15 -1.76 6.03
CA ASN A 6 7.25 -2.55 5.46
C ASN A 6 6.73 -3.62 4.49
N SER A 7 5.57 -4.22 4.79
CA SER A 7 4.94 -5.24 3.96
C SER A 7 4.61 -4.74 2.55
N VAL A 8 4.27 -3.46 2.37
CA VAL A 8 4.04 -2.89 1.03
C VAL A 8 5.29 -3.03 0.16
N ALA A 9 6.44 -2.56 0.64
CA ALA A 9 7.70 -2.61 -0.10
C ALA A 9 8.19 -4.05 -0.28
N LEU A 10 8.09 -4.87 0.78
CA LEU A 10 8.52 -6.27 0.73
C LEU A 10 7.74 -7.08 -0.30
N ASN A 11 6.41 -6.94 -0.35
CA ASN A 11 5.60 -7.65 -1.36
C ASN A 11 5.88 -7.17 -2.78
N ILE A 12 6.14 -5.87 -3.00
CA ILE A 12 6.53 -5.37 -4.33
C ILE A 12 7.86 -5.97 -4.75
N ALA A 13 8.87 -5.97 -3.87
CA ALA A 13 10.20 -6.52 -4.15
C ALA A 13 10.15 -8.04 -4.39
N GLU A 14 9.44 -8.77 -3.54
CA GLU A 14 9.27 -10.22 -3.68
C GLU A 14 8.52 -10.57 -4.97
N GLY A 15 7.49 -9.80 -5.31
CA GLY A 15 6.74 -9.94 -6.55
C GLY A 15 7.59 -9.68 -7.80
N ALA A 16 8.48 -8.68 -7.74
CA ALA A 16 9.37 -8.35 -8.85
C ALA A 16 10.43 -9.43 -9.10
N GLY A 17 10.73 -10.26 -8.10
CA GLY A 17 11.63 -11.41 -8.22
C GLY A 17 10.96 -12.70 -8.72
N GLN A 18 9.66 -12.68 -9.03
CA GLN A 18 8.93 -13.85 -9.50
C GLN A 18 9.15 -14.12 -11.00
N ASP A 19 9.05 -15.39 -11.40
CA ASP A 19 9.31 -15.82 -12.79
C ASP A 19 8.20 -15.42 -13.77
N THR A 20 7.01 -15.05 -13.28
CA THR A 20 5.86 -14.76 -14.13
C THR A 20 5.13 -13.47 -13.75
N ASN A 21 4.60 -12.79 -14.77
CA ASN A 21 3.72 -11.64 -14.58
C ASN A 21 2.50 -11.98 -13.71
N ALA A 22 1.94 -13.19 -13.83
CA ALA A 22 0.81 -13.63 -13.03
C ALA A 22 1.13 -13.65 -11.53
N GLN A 23 2.31 -14.15 -11.16
CA GLN A 23 2.79 -14.12 -9.78
C GLN A 23 3.08 -12.69 -9.32
N PHE A 24 3.79 -11.89 -10.12
CA PHE A 24 4.04 -10.49 -9.75
C PHE A 24 2.72 -9.72 -9.53
N ARG A 25 1.75 -9.90 -10.43
CA ARG A 25 0.40 -9.32 -10.35
C ARG A 25 -0.33 -9.74 -9.07
N ARG A 26 -0.10 -10.96 -8.56
CA ARG A 26 -0.64 -11.42 -7.26
C ARG A 26 0.01 -10.67 -6.11
N TYR A 27 1.34 -10.58 -6.08
CA TYR A 27 2.08 -9.86 -5.03
C TYR A 27 1.75 -8.37 -4.97
N LEU A 28 1.56 -7.70 -6.13
CA LEU A 28 1.06 -6.32 -6.17
C LEU A 28 -0.34 -6.18 -5.56
N GLY A 29 -1.18 -7.22 -5.69
CA GLY A 29 -2.48 -7.28 -5.01
C GLY A 29 -2.34 -7.34 -3.49
N ILE A 30 -1.37 -8.11 -2.99
CA ILE A 30 -1.05 -8.19 -1.55
C ILE A 30 -0.51 -6.84 -1.05
N ALA A 31 0.40 -6.21 -1.80
CA ALA A 31 0.93 -4.90 -1.47
C ALA A 31 -0.19 -3.84 -1.33
N ASN A 32 -1.18 -3.83 -2.24
CA ASN A 32 -2.37 -2.97 -2.10
C ASN A 32 -3.16 -3.25 -0.81
N GLY A 33 -3.32 -4.52 -0.44
CA GLY A 33 -3.92 -4.89 0.84
C GLY A 33 -3.19 -4.28 2.03
N SER A 34 -1.85 -4.36 2.02
CA SER A 34 -1.01 -3.74 3.05
C SER A 34 -1.14 -2.20 3.07
N VAL A 35 -1.30 -1.53 1.91
CA VAL A 35 -1.57 -0.07 1.88
C VAL A 35 -2.91 0.24 2.55
N CYS A 36 -3.96 -0.54 2.28
CA CYS A 36 -5.27 -0.36 2.94
C CYS A 36 -5.16 -0.51 4.47
N GLU A 37 -4.37 -1.46 4.97
CA GLU A 37 -4.12 -1.60 6.40
C GLU A 37 -3.40 -0.39 7.00
N VAL A 38 -2.42 0.19 6.28
CA VAL A 38 -1.75 1.42 6.69
C VAL A 38 -2.73 2.58 6.76
N VAL A 39 -3.54 2.77 5.72
CA VAL A 39 -4.58 3.82 5.68
C VAL A 39 -5.55 3.65 6.84
N ARG A 40 -6.01 2.43 7.13
CA ARG A 40 -6.85 2.17 8.30
C ARG A 40 -6.14 2.52 9.62
N GLY A 41 -4.85 2.25 9.71
CA GLY A 41 -4.01 2.67 10.83
C GLY A 41 -3.93 4.19 10.99
N LEU A 42 -3.95 4.97 9.90
CA LEU A 42 -3.97 6.44 9.95
C LEU A 42 -5.25 6.97 10.58
N PHE A 43 -6.42 6.43 10.21
CA PHE A 43 -7.68 6.78 10.86
C PHE A 43 -7.62 6.54 12.37
N LEU A 44 -7.10 5.37 12.77
CA LEU A 44 -6.91 5.03 14.17
C LEU A 44 -5.91 5.94 14.90
N ALA A 45 -4.92 6.49 14.18
CA ALA A 45 -3.96 7.44 14.72
C ALA A 45 -4.57 8.84 14.88
N LEU A 46 -5.41 9.27 13.93
CA LEU A 46 -6.18 10.51 14.00
C LEU A 46 -7.17 10.46 15.17
N ASP A 47 -7.94 9.38 15.29
CA ASP A 47 -8.91 9.17 16.39
C ASP A 47 -8.26 9.22 17.78
N ARG A 48 -6.97 8.90 17.86
CA ARG A 48 -6.17 8.90 19.10
C ARG A 48 -5.32 10.15 19.27
N GLU A 49 -5.48 11.15 18.39
CA GLU A 49 -4.73 12.40 18.41
C GLU A 49 -3.21 12.20 18.30
N TYR A 50 -2.75 11.10 17.69
CA TYR A 50 -1.33 10.86 17.41
C TYR A 50 -0.85 11.63 16.17
N VAL A 51 -1.79 12.05 15.32
CA VAL A 51 -1.56 12.91 14.15
C VAL A 51 -2.70 13.93 14.07
N ASP A 52 -2.42 15.10 13.53
CA ASP A 52 -3.45 16.11 13.26
C ASP A 52 -4.19 15.84 11.93
N GLN A 53 -5.32 16.52 11.75
CA GLN A 53 -6.15 16.39 10.55
C GLN A 53 -5.38 16.67 9.25
N PRO A 54 -4.57 17.74 9.13
CA PRO A 54 -3.79 18.00 7.91
C PRO A 54 -2.76 16.89 7.61
N THR A 55 -2.10 16.33 8.64
CA THR A 55 -1.18 15.21 8.46
C THR A 55 -1.91 13.96 8.02
N HIS A 56 -3.06 13.67 8.63
CA HIS A 56 -3.90 12.54 8.23
C HIS A 56 -4.32 12.64 6.76
N GLU A 57 -4.86 13.79 6.33
CA GLU A 57 -5.30 14.03 4.95
C GLU A 57 -4.17 13.82 3.94
N ARG A 58 -3.00 14.42 4.21
CA ARG A 58 -1.83 14.24 3.34
C ARG A 58 -1.41 12.77 3.23
N LEU A 59 -1.33 12.05 4.36
CA LEU A 59 -0.92 10.64 4.36
C LEU A 59 -1.98 9.73 3.73
N TYR A 60 -3.26 10.06 3.88
CA TYR A 60 -4.37 9.38 3.20
C TYR A 60 -4.25 9.54 1.68
N ASP A 61 -4.04 10.77 1.19
CA ASP A 61 -3.89 11.06 -0.23
C ASP A 61 -2.66 10.36 -0.84
N GLU A 62 -1.55 10.30 -0.10
CA GLU A 62 -0.37 9.53 -0.48
C GLU A 62 -0.70 8.02 -0.60
N GLY A 63 -1.46 7.47 0.35
CA GLY A 63 -1.93 6.09 0.33
C GLY A 63 -2.85 5.78 -0.86
N ASP A 64 -3.83 6.63 -1.15
CA ASP A 64 -4.74 6.48 -2.29
C ASP A 64 -3.98 6.58 -3.62
N ARG A 65 -3.05 7.54 -3.73
CA ARG A 65 -2.17 7.66 -4.89
C ARG A 65 -1.33 6.39 -5.10
N LEU A 66 -0.82 5.78 -4.03
CA LEU A 66 -0.04 4.56 -4.10
C LEU A 66 -0.89 3.38 -4.59
N ILE A 67 -2.09 3.20 -4.06
CA ILE A 67 -3.05 2.17 -4.52
C ILE A 67 -3.33 2.32 -6.01
N ARG A 68 -3.60 3.54 -6.49
CA ARG A 68 -3.86 3.81 -7.91
C ARG A 68 -2.65 3.48 -8.77
N THR A 69 -1.46 3.88 -8.34
CA THR A 69 -0.19 3.59 -9.03
C THR A 69 0.04 2.09 -9.18
N ILE A 70 -0.03 1.35 -8.06
CA ILE A 70 0.14 -0.11 -8.05
C ILE A 70 -0.94 -0.77 -8.91
N THR A 71 -2.20 -0.34 -8.79
CA THR A 71 -3.31 -0.91 -9.57
C THR A 71 -3.14 -0.70 -11.07
N ASN A 72 -2.71 0.48 -11.50
CA ASN A 72 -2.48 0.79 -12.90
C ASN A 72 -1.31 -0.02 -13.46
N PHE A 73 -0.19 -0.10 -12.74
CA PHE A 73 0.93 -0.95 -13.12
C PHE A 73 0.53 -2.43 -13.16
N ARG A 74 -0.21 -2.91 -12.16
CA ARG A 74 -0.73 -4.28 -12.10
C ARG A 74 -1.61 -4.64 -13.31
N LYS A 75 -2.28 -3.67 -13.94
CA LYS A 75 -3.08 -3.86 -15.18
C LYS A 75 -2.21 -3.99 -16.45
N THR A 76 -0.97 -3.51 -16.45
CA THR A 76 -0.07 -3.64 -17.61
C THR A 76 0.60 -5.00 -17.68
N LEU A 77 0.69 -5.70 -16.53
CA LEU A 77 1.16 -7.07 -16.45
C LEU A 77 0.10 -8.01 -17.06
N ARG A 78 0.47 -8.64 -18.19
CA ARG A 78 -0.33 -9.65 -18.90
C ARG A 78 -0.36 -10.97 -18.14
#